data_AF-A0A6I9NF71-F1
#
_entry.id   AF-A0A6I9NF71-F1
#
_cell.length_a   1.000
_cell.length_b   1.000
_cell.length_c   1.000
_cell.angle_alpha   90.00
_cell.angle_beta   90.00
_cell.angle_gamma   90.00
#
_symmetry.space_group_name_H-M   'P 1'
#
loop_
_entity.id
_entity.type
_entity.pdbx_description
1 polymer ?
#
loop_
_entity_poly.entity_id
_entity_poly.type
_entity_poly.pdbx_seq_one_letter_code
_entity_poly.pdbx_strand_id
1 'polypeptide(L)'
;MDEYGFDGFRFDGVTSMLYHHHGMGGGFSGDYSEYFGPQVDEDSLVYLMLANHILHTLYPDCITVAEDVSGMPALCRGVEEGGLGFDYRLAMAIPDKWIQILKECKDEDWDIGNIVHTLTNRRYGEKCIAYAESHDQALVGDKTLAFWLMDKEMYTNMSSLTPMTPIIDRGIQLHKMIRLLTHGLGGEGYLNFIGNEFGHPEWLDFPREGNDQSYHYARRQFNLLDMGNLRYHQLFVFDRDMNLTEDKYGWLAAPPAFVSAKHEEDKVIVFERGRVLFIFNFNPSKSFQDYRVAVETPGTALGQSEMK
;
A
#
# COMPACT_ATOMS: atom_id res chain seq x y z
N MET A 1 -21.64 -3.71 16.64
CA MET A 1 -22.07 -2.66 15.70
C MET A 1 -23.23 -1.87 16.28
N ASP A 2 -24.24 -2.51 16.88
CA ASP A 2 -25.39 -1.84 17.50
C ASP A 2 -25.05 -0.68 18.46
N GLU A 3 -24.09 -0.87 19.37
CA GLU A 3 -23.79 0.14 20.40
C GLU A 3 -22.98 1.34 19.88
N TYR A 4 -22.03 1.09 18.96
CA TYR A 4 -21.04 2.09 18.55
C TYR A 4 -21.15 2.53 17.08
N GLY A 5 -22.05 1.92 16.30
CA GLY A 5 -22.30 2.27 14.91
C GLY A 5 -21.13 2.03 13.96
N PHE A 6 -20.22 1.09 14.26
CA PHE A 6 -19.16 0.69 13.32
C PHE A 6 -19.74 0.05 12.06
N ASP A 7 -19.14 0.32 10.90
CA ASP A 7 -19.52 -0.23 9.59
C ASP A 7 -18.77 -1.52 9.22
N GLY A 8 -17.87 -1.99 10.10
CA GLY A 8 -17.03 -3.13 9.78
C GLY A 8 -15.90 -3.36 10.77
N PHE A 9 -15.07 -4.36 10.47
CA PHE A 9 -13.97 -4.78 11.33
C PHE A 9 -12.74 -5.21 10.53
N ARG A 10 -11.56 -4.89 11.04
CA ARG A 10 -10.34 -5.60 10.71
C ARG A 10 -10.08 -6.63 11.81
N PHE A 11 -9.92 -7.90 11.43
CA PHE A 11 -9.54 -8.97 12.33
C PHE A 11 -8.01 -9.07 12.31
N ASP A 12 -7.39 -8.74 13.43
CA ASP A 12 -5.94 -8.70 13.58
C ASP A 12 -5.37 -10.09 13.89
N GLY A 13 -4.18 -10.38 13.39
CA GLY A 13 -3.49 -11.64 13.67
C GLY A 13 -4.23 -12.89 13.16
N VAL A 14 -4.94 -12.81 12.03
CA VAL A 14 -5.68 -13.96 11.48
C VAL A 14 -4.74 -15.12 11.18
N THR A 15 -3.53 -14.87 10.68
CA THR A 15 -2.51 -15.93 10.51
C THR A 15 -2.24 -16.69 11.81
N SER A 16 -2.23 -16.01 12.96
CA SER A 16 -2.03 -16.64 14.26
C SER A 16 -3.20 -17.56 14.63
N MET A 17 -4.42 -17.17 14.27
CA MET A 17 -5.62 -17.99 14.48
C MET A 17 -5.65 -19.20 13.56
N LEU A 18 -5.28 -19.05 12.29
CA LEU A 18 -5.43 -20.10 11.28
C LEU A 18 -4.56 -21.34 11.52
N TYR A 19 -3.40 -21.18 12.17
CA TYR A 19 -2.42 -22.26 12.30
C TYR A 19 -1.95 -22.42 13.74
N HIS A 20 -1.81 -23.65 14.22
CA HIS A 20 -1.29 -23.96 15.55
C HIS A 20 0.17 -23.50 15.78
N HIS A 21 0.94 -23.33 14.70
CA HIS A 21 2.28 -22.73 14.77
C HIS A 21 2.25 -21.21 14.67
N HIS A 22 1.07 -20.60 14.51
CA HIS A 22 0.84 -19.16 14.46
C HIS A 22 1.62 -18.41 13.37
N GLY A 23 2.00 -19.10 12.29
CA GLY A 23 2.91 -18.56 11.27
C GLY A 23 4.36 -18.35 11.75
N MET A 24 4.73 -18.82 12.95
CA MET A 24 6.09 -18.74 13.47
C MET A 24 6.96 -19.89 12.98
N GLY A 25 8.22 -19.59 12.64
CA GLY A 25 9.26 -20.60 12.36
C GLY A 25 9.21 -21.25 10.97
N GLY A 26 8.25 -20.88 10.11
CA GLY A 26 8.15 -21.32 8.71
C GLY A 26 7.58 -20.21 7.82
N GLY A 27 8.00 -20.17 6.56
CA GLY A 27 7.44 -19.25 5.56
C GLY A 27 6.36 -19.92 4.72
N PHE A 28 5.56 -19.12 4.01
CA PHE A 28 4.55 -19.59 3.07
C PHE A 28 5.07 -19.42 1.65
N SER A 29 5.36 -20.53 0.97
CA SER A 29 5.86 -20.54 -0.41
C SER A 29 4.73 -20.44 -1.45
N GLY A 30 3.51 -20.79 -1.04
CA GLY A 30 2.36 -20.93 -1.94
C GLY A 30 2.01 -22.38 -2.27
N ASP A 31 2.77 -23.35 -1.75
CA ASP A 31 2.38 -24.77 -1.80
C ASP A 31 1.14 -25.01 -0.92
N TYR A 32 0.10 -25.64 -1.48
CA TYR A 32 -1.19 -25.80 -0.81
C TYR A 32 -1.11 -26.70 0.43
N SER A 33 -0.09 -27.55 0.53
CA SER A 33 0.16 -28.37 1.74
C SER A 33 0.50 -27.54 2.98
N GLU A 34 0.96 -26.30 2.81
CA GLU A 34 1.24 -25.37 3.90
C GLU A 34 -0.07 -24.78 4.49
N TYR A 35 -1.12 -24.67 3.69
CA TYR A 35 -2.39 -24.05 4.06
C TYR A 35 -3.46 -25.04 4.53
N PHE A 36 -3.31 -26.32 4.17
CA PHE A 36 -4.29 -27.37 4.47
C PHE A 36 -3.59 -28.58 5.08
N GLY A 37 -4.02 -28.96 6.28
CA GLY A 37 -3.48 -30.12 6.99
C GLY A 37 -3.66 -30.01 8.51
N PRO A 38 -3.08 -30.94 9.27
CA PRO A 38 -3.21 -30.99 10.73
C PRO A 38 -2.67 -29.78 11.48
N GLN A 39 -1.90 -28.91 10.80
CA GLN A 39 -1.40 -27.66 11.37
C GLN A 39 -2.46 -26.56 11.47
N VAL A 40 -3.57 -26.70 10.76
CA VAL A 40 -4.66 -25.74 10.71
C VAL A 40 -5.54 -25.89 11.93
N ASP A 41 -5.89 -24.77 12.55
CA ASP A 41 -6.79 -24.73 13.70
C ASP A 41 -8.26 -24.66 13.22
N GLU A 42 -8.92 -25.82 13.17
CA GLU A 42 -10.32 -25.94 12.72
C GLU A 42 -11.30 -25.18 13.62
N ASP A 43 -11.04 -25.06 14.93
CA ASP A 43 -11.91 -24.32 15.84
C ASP A 43 -11.90 -22.83 15.49
N SER A 44 -10.71 -22.30 15.19
CA SER A 44 -10.52 -20.93 14.72
C SER A 44 -11.17 -20.69 13.36
N LEU A 45 -11.07 -21.63 12.41
CA LEU A 45 -11.77 -21.54 11.12
C LEU A 45 -13.28 -21.44 11.31
N VAL A 46 -13.87 -22.34 12.10
CA VAL A 46 -15.31 -22.36 12.35
C VAL A 46 -15.76 -21.07 13.02
N TYR A 47 -15.00 -20.54 13.98
CA TYR A 47 -15.28 -19.24 14.58
C TYR A 47 -15.31 -18.12 13.53
N LEU A 48 -14.31 -18.04 12.65
CA LEU A 48 -14.23 -16.99 11.63
C LEU A 48 -15.38 -17.08 10.61
N MET A 49 -15.72 -18.31 10.18
CA MET A 49 -16.88 -18.54 9.30
C MET A 49 -18.19 -18.10 9.96
N LEU A 50 -18.40 -18.47 11.22
CA LEU A 50 -19.60 -18.07 11.97
C LEU A 50 -19.65 -16.56 12.19
N ALA A 51 -18.53 -15.93 12.55
CA ALA A 51 -18.44 -14.48 12.75
C ALA A 51 -18.80 -13.73 11.46
N ASN A 52 -18.18 -14.08 10.34
CA ASN A 52 -18.48 -13.45 9.05
C ASN A 52 -19.91 -13.73 8.60
N HIS A 53 -20.42 -14.96 8.76
CA HIS A 53 -21.82 -15.27 8.42
C HIS A 53 -22.81 -14.42 9.23
N ILE A 54 -22.61 -14.31 10.55
CA ILE A 54 -23.48 -13.50 11.42
C ILE A 54 -23.39 -12.02 11.07
N LEU A 55 -22.18 -11.49 10.88
CA LEU A 55 -21.96 -10.08 10.54
C LEU A 55 -22.68 -9.70 9.24
N HIS A 56 -22.50 -10.46 8.17
CA HIS A 56 -23.14 -10.17 6.89
C HIS A 56 -24.64 -10.51 6.87
N THR A 57 -25.12 -11.38 7.75
CA THR A 57 -26.57 -11.65 7.89
C THR A 57 -27.28 -10.49 8.59
N LEU A 58 -26.67 -9.94 9.65
CA LEU A 58 -27.26 -8.85 10.43
C LEU A 58 -27.00 -7.47 9.80
N TYR A 59 -25.86 -7.31 9.14
CA TYR A 59 -25.41 -6.06 8.54
C TYR A 59 -24.85 -6.35 7.13
N PRO A 60 -25.71 -6.41 6.11
CA PRO A 60 -25.32 -6.84 4.76
C PRO A 60 -24.24 -6.00 4.09
N ASP A 61 -24.14 -4.72 4.47
CA ASP A 61 -23.14 -3.78 3.93
C ASP A 61 -21.87 -3.68 4.79
N CYS A 62 -21.76 -4.52 5.84
CA CYS A 62 -20.57 -4.60 6.68
C CYS A 62 -19.35 -5.01 5.87
N ILE A 63 -18.19 -4.44 6.19
CA ILE A 63 -16.92 -4.85 5.60
C ILE A 63 -16.05 -5.55 6.65
N THR A 64 -15.61 -6.78 6.37
CA THR A 64 -14.62 -7.46 7.19
C THR A 64 -13.28 -7.64 6.45
N VAL A 65 -12.19 -7.29 7.14
CA VAL A 65 -10.83 -7.33 6.59
C VAL A 65 -9.98 -8.30 7.42
N ALA A 66 -9.32 -9.26 6.77
CA ALA A 66 -8.37 -10.15 7.42
C ALA A 66 -6.93 -9.60 7.36
N GLU A 67 -6.29 -9.49 8.51
CA GLU A 67 -4.84 -9.35 8.62
C GLU A 67 -4.20 -10.75 8.59
N ASP A 68 -4.00 -11.27 7.37
CA ASP A 68 -3.33 -12.55 7.12
C ASP A 68 -2.11 -12.36 6.23
N VAL A 69 -0.93 -12.65 6.77
CA VAL A 69 0.34 -12.67 6.02
C VAL A 69 0.51 -13.97 5.24
N SER A 70 -0.16 -15.07 5.65
CA SER A 70 0.12 -16.39 5.09
C SER A 70 -0.20 -16.51 3.62
N GLY A 71 -1.35 -15.99 3.17
CA GLY A 71 -1.76 -16.25 1.80
C GLY A 71 -2.99 -17.16 1.68
N MET A 72 -3.68 -17.48 2.78
CA MET A 72 -4.66 -18.57 2.78
C MET A 72 -5.67 -18.48 1.64
N PRO A 73 -5.76 -19.49 0.75
CA PRO A 73 -6.76 -19.53 -0.32
C PRO A 73 -8.18 -19.54 0.24
N ALA A 74 -9.10 -18.87 -0.46
CA ALA A 74 -10.52 -18.78 -0.10
C ALA A 74 -10.82 -18.07 1.24
N LEU A 75 -9.82 -17.40 1.83
CA LEU A 75 -10.01 -16.54 3.01
C LEU A 75 -11.06 -15.46 2.73
N CYS A 76 -11.04 -14.90 1.52
CA CYS A 76 -11.94 -13.81 1.12
C CYS A 76 -13.05 -14.27 0.15
N ARG A 77 -13.51 -15.53 0.28
CA ARG A 77 -14.67 -16.07 -0.45
C ARG A 77 -15.83 -16.31 0.51
N GLY A 78 -17.06 -16.28 -0.02
CA GLY A 78 -18.28 -16.44 0.77
C GLY A 78 -18.30 -17.76 1.54
N VAL A 79 -18.92 -17.75 2.73
CA VAL A 79 -19.02 -18.94 3.60
C VAL A 79 -19.82 -20.05 2.90
N GLU A 80 -20.84 -19.68 2.12
CA GLU A 80 -21.65 -20.56 1.29
C GLU A 80 -20.87 -21.23 0.14
N GLU A 81 -19.74 -20.64 -0.27
CA GLU A 81 -18.81 -21.21 -1.25
C GLU A 81 -17.74 -22.09 -0.59
N GLY A 82 -17.74 -22.20 0.74
CA GLY A 82 -16.72 -22.88 1.53
C GLY A 82 -15.51 -22.01 1.87
N GLY A 83 -15.59 -20.70 1.70
CA GLY A 83 -14.57 -19.74 2.16
C GLY A 83 -14.77 -19.30 3.61
N LEU A 84 -13.93 -18.38 4.08
CA LEU A 84 -14.01 -17.85 5.46
C LEU A 84 -14.87 -16.59 5.59
N GLY A 85 -15.36 -16.04 4.49
CA GLY A 85 -16.35 -14.96 4.46
C GLY A 85 -15.80 -13.56 4.68
N PHE A 86 -14.48 -13.36 4.63
CA PHE A 86 -13.93 -11.99 4.64
C PHE A 86 -14.16 -11.29 3.30
N ASP A 87 -14.34 -9.97 3.32
CA ASP A 87 -14.44 -9.19 2.09
C ASP A 87 -13.07 -8.93 1.49
N TYR A 88 -12.10 -8.57 2.35
CA TYR A 88 -10.77 -8.19 1.94
C TYR A 88 -9.71 -8.85 2.82
N ARG A 89 -8.50 -8.93 2.27
CA ARG A 89 -7.28 -9.15 3.04
C ARG A 89 -6.29 -8.01 2.83
N LEU A 90 -5.34 -7.86 3.76
CA LEU A 90 -4.23 -6.94 3.58
C LEU A 90 -3.17 -7.50 2.62
N ALA A 91 -2.70 -6.68 1.68
CA ALA A 91 -1.60 -7.02 0.77
C ALA A 91 -0.22 -6.79 1.44
N MET A 92 0.07 -7.59 2.47
CA MET A 92 1.19 -7.36 3.40
C MET A 92 2.59 -7.46 2.77
N ALA A 93 2.73 -8.12 1.61
CA ALA A 93 4.01 -8.21 0.90
C ALA A 93 4.45 -6.91 0.20
N ILE A 94 3.54 -5.95 -0.02
CA ILE A 94 3.84 -4.71 -0.75
C ILE A 94 4.79 -3.79 0.04
N PRO A 95 4.54 -3.48 1.34
CA PRO A 95 5.49 -2.71 2.14
C PRO A 95 6.88 -3.33 2.21
N ASP A 96 6.98 -4.65 2.42
CA ASP A 96 8.26 -5.37 2.51
C ASP A 96 9.08 -5.19 1.24
N LYS A 97 8.44 -5.22 0.07
CA LYS A 97 9.09 -4.96 -1.22
C LYS A 97 9.67 -3.56 -1.30
N TRP A 98 8.93 -2.55 -0.88
CA TRP A 98 9.42 -1.17 -0.90
C TRP A 98 10.58 -0.97 0.07
N ILE A 99 10.50 -1.51 1.28
CA ILE A 99 11.61 -1.47 2.26
C ILE A 99 12.84 -2.18 1.70
N GLN A 100 12.67 -3.39 1.17
CA GLN A 100 13.77 -4.17 0.58
C GLN A 100 14.50 -3.34 -0.48
N ILE A 101 13.76 -2.79 -1.44
CA ILE A 101 14.33 -2.02 -2.54
C ILE A 101 15.02 -0.74 -2.04
N LEU A 102 14.40 -0.01 -1.11
CA LEU A 102 14.98 1.23 -0.57
C LEU A 102 16.21 0.99 0.31
N LYS A 103 16.31 -0.18 0.93
CA LYS A 103 17.42 -0.56 1.82
C LYS A 103 18.60 -1.19 1.08
N GLU A 104 18.31 -2.03 0.08
CA GLU A 104 19.29 -2.94 -0.51
C GLU A 104 19.71 -2.57 -1.94
N CYS A 105 18.91 -1.77 -2.65
CA CYS A 105 19.10 -1.49 -4.06
C CYS A 105 19.32 0.00 -4.34
N LYS A 106 20.21 0.31 -5.29
CA LYS A 106 20.26 1.64 -5.91
C LYS A 106 19.15 1.77 -6.95
N ASP A 107 18.73 2.99 -7.25
CA ASP A 107 17.63 3.28 -8.18
C ASP A 107 17.81 2.62 -9.56
N GLU A 108 19.03 2.66 -10.10
CA GLU A 108 19.37 2.03 -11.38
C GLU A 108 19.24 0.51 -11.38
N ASP A 109 19.30 -0.11 -10.20
CA ASP A 109 19.25 -1.56 -10.00
C ASP A 109 17.83 -2.04 -9.64
N TRP A 110 16.83 -1.15 -9.59
CA TRP A 110 15.44 -1.56 -9.34
C TRP A 110 14.94 -2.48 -10.44
N ASP A 111 14.50 -3.68 -10.05
CA ASP A 111 13.88 -4.68 -10.92
C ASP A 111 12.39 -4.34 -11.08
N ILE A 112 12.07 -3.76 -12.23
CA ILE A 112 10.73 -3.27 -12.55
C ILE A 112 9.74 -4.42 -12.66
N GLY A 113 10.15 -5.53 -13.26
CA GLY A 113 9.36 -6.74 -13.38
C GLY A 113 9.01 -7.33 -12.02
N ASN A 114 9.94 -7.32 -11.07
CA ASN A 114 9.71 -7.79 -9.71
C ASN A 114 8.76 -6.87 -8.94
N ILE A 115 8.90 -5.55 -9.04
CA ILE A 115 7.95 -4.58 -8.45
C ILE A 115 6.54 -4.85 -8.98
N VAL A 116 6.38 -4.90 -10.30
CA VAL A 116 5.08 -5.16 -10.94
C VAL A 116 4.54 -6.52 -10.50
N HIS A 117 5.39 -7.55 -10.44
CA HIS A 117 4.99 -8.88 -9.98
C HIS A 117 4.47 -8.82 -8.55
N THR A 118 5.16 -8.20 -7.60
CA THR A 118 4.69 -8.09 -6.21
C THR A 118 3.33 -7.39 -6.12
N LEU A 119 3.13 -6.30 -6.86
CA LEU A 119 1.87 -5.54 -6.82
C LEU A 119 0.70 -6.30 -7.48
N THR A 120 0.99 -7.20 -8.42
CA THR A 120 -0.04 -7.92 -9.20
C THR A 120 -0.21 -9.38 -8.79
N ASN A 121 0.71 -9.96 -8.03
CA ASN A 121 0.68 -11.36 -7.59
C ASN A 121 -0.33 -11.57 -6.46
N ARG A 122 -1.60 -11.59 -6.83
CA ARG A 122 -2.75 -11.72 -5.93
C ARG A 122 -3.75 -12.72 -6.51
N ARG A 123 -4.58 -13.30 -5.65
CA ARG A 123 -5.56 -14.31 -6.06
C ARG A 123 -6.72 -13.64 -6.81
N TYR A 124 -6.98 -14.08 -8.02
CA TYR A 124 -8.13 -13.58 -8.78
C TYR A 124 -9.44 -13.95 -8.08
N GLY A 125 -10.33 -12.97 -7.92
CA GLY A 125 -11.62 -13.16 -7.25
C GLY A 125 -11.59 -13.00 -5.72
N GLU A 126 -10.44 -12.70 -5.12
CA GLU A 126 -10.31 -12.34 -3.71
C GLU A 126 -9.76 -10.91 -3.63
N LYS A 127 -10.47 -10.01 -2.96
CA LYS A 127 -10.12 -8.58 -2.93
C LYS A 127 -8.99 -8.34 -1.92
N CYS A 128 -8.05 -7.47 -2.26
CA CYS A 128 -6.98 -7.05 -1.35
C CYS A 128 -6.98 -5.53 -1.13
N ILE A 129 -6.67 -5.11 0.09
CA ILE A 129 -6.35 -3.71 0.42
C ILE A 129 -4.84 -3.53 0.32
N ALA A 130 -4.42 -2.64 -0.57
CA ALA A 130 -3.01 -2.31 -0.80
C ALA A 130 -2.58 -1.07 -0.03
N TYR A 131 -1.34 -1.06 0.41
CA TYR A 131 -0.73 0.07 1.11
C TYR A 131 0.79 -0.01 0.92
N ALA A 132 1.44 1.15 0.84
CA ALA A 132 2.86 1.23 0.54
C ALA A 132 3.73 1.09 1.80
N GLU A 133 3.17 1.45 2.95
CA GLU A 133 3.75 1.35 4.28
C GLU A 133 2.62 1.33 5.31
N SER A 134 2.88 0.81 6.51
CA SER A 134 1.86 0.61 7.55
C SER A 134 2.25 1.23 8.88
N HIS A 135 1.44 0.95 9.89
CA HIS A 135 1.71 1.32 11.26
C HIS A 135 2.95 0.62 11.84
N ASP A 136 3.28 -0.60 11.41
CA ASP A 136 4.47 -1.32 11.90
C ASP A 136 5.77 -0.62 11.47
N GLN A 137 5.85 -0.19 10.20
CA GLN A 137 7.01 0.57 9.69
C GLN A 137 7.11 1.97 10.29
N ALA A 138 6.03 2.50 10.86
CA ALA A 138 6.04 3.78 11.53
C ALA A 138 6.59 3.68 12.96
N LEU A 139 6.74 2.49 13.54
CA LEU A 139 7.23 2.31 14.91
C LEU A 139 8.75 2.45 15.02
N VAL A 140 9.23 2.71 16.24
CA VAL A 140 10.66 2.70 16.57
C VAL A 140 11.29 1.34 16.19
N GLY A 141 12.40 1.39 15.46
CA GLY A 141 13.10 0.20 14.98
C GLY A 141 12.98 -0.01 13.47
N ASP A 142 12.06 0.69 12.80
CA ASP A 142 12.00 0.80 11.34
C ASP A 142 11.97 2.27 10.90
N LYS A 143 11.82 2.52 9.60
CA LYS A 143 11.72 3.85 9.00
C LYS A 143 10.49 3.92 8.08
N THR A 144 9.81 5.06 8.11
CA THR A 144 8.78 5.40 7.10
C THR A 144 9.41 5.51 5.71
N LEU A 145 8.61 5.43 4.64
CA LEU A 145 9.07 5.64 3.27
C LEU A 145 9.76 7.00 3.12
N ALA A 146 9.17 8.04 3.72
CA ALA A 146 9.75 9.38 3.71
C ALA A 146 11.16 9.40 4.35
N PHE A 147 11.33 8.71 5.47
CA PHE A 147 12.62 8.68 6.18
C PHE A 147 13.65 7.73 5.52
N TRP A 148 13.22 6.66 4.85
CA TRP A 148 14.08 5.88 3.95
C TRP A 148 14.60 6.72 2.78
N LEU A 149 13.75 7.59 2.22
CA LEU A 149 14.06 8.36 1.02
C LEU A 149 14.90 9.61 1.28
N MET A 150 14.68 10.30 2.41
CA MET A 150 15.23 11.63 2.68
C MET A 150 16.08 11.70 3.96
N ASP A 151 15.93 10.72 4.87
CA ASP A 151 16.63 10.64 6.16
C ASP A 151 16.70 12.02 6.86
N LYS A 152 17.85 12.37 7.43
CA LYS A 152 18.07 13.62 8.18
C LYS A 152 17.93 14.90 7.36
N GLU A 153 17.98 14.85 6.02
CA GLU A 153 17.78 16.07 5.22
C GLU A 153 16.35 16.60 5.35
N MET A 154 15.40 15.76 5.80
CA MET A 154 14.03 16.21 6.12
C MET A 154 14.01 17.35 7.16
N TYR A 155 14.97 17.37 8.07
CA TYR A 155 15.02 18.35 9.16
C TYR A 155 15.52 19.73 8.70
N THR A 156 16.27 19.81 7.60
CA THR A 156 16.95 21.04 7.16
C THR A 156 16.46 21.57 5.82
N ASN A 157 15.97 20.70 4.92
CA ASN A 157 15.71 21.04 3.53
C ASN A 157 14.24 20.88 3.10
N MET A 158 13.35 20.58 4.05
CA MET A 158 11.90 20.60 3.81
C MET A 158 11.30 22.01 3.77
N SER A 159 12.09 23.06 3.97
CA SER A 159 11.66 24.43 3.70
C SER A 159 11.71 24.74 2.20
N SER A 160 10.66 25.38 1.69
CA SER A 160 10.61 26.00 0.36
C SER A 160 11.57 27.19 0.23
N LEU A 161 12.02 27.76 1.35
CA LEU A 161 12.98 28.87 1.40
C LEU A 161 14.44 28.39 1.29
N THR A 162 14.68 27.11 1.52
CA THR A 162 15.99 26.48 1.33
C THR A 162 16.07 25.85 -0.07
N PRO A 163 17.27 25.83 -0.70
CA PRO A 163 17.46 25.16 -1.98
C PRO A 163 16.98 23.70 -1.94
N MET A 164 16.33 23.28 -3.02
CA MET A 164 15.96 21.88 -3.22
C MET A 164 17.22 21.06 -3.46
N THR A 165 17.57 20.17 -2.53
CA THR A 165 18.68 19.23 -2.72
C THR A 165 18.22 18.08 -3.61
N PRO A 166 19.14 17.41 -4.31
CA PRO A 166 18.80 16.21 -5.08
C PRO A 166 18.16 15.10 -4.23
N ILE A 167 18.51 15.01 -2.94
CA ILE A 167 17.94 14.02 -2.00
C ILE A 167 16.48 14.34 -1.69
N ILE A 168 16.15 15.59 -1.34
CA ILE A 168 14.76 15.99 -1.08
C ILE A 168 13.91 15.92 -2.35
N ASP A 169 14.46 16.33 -3.51
CA ASP A 169 13.73 16.22 -4.77
C ASP A 169 13.39 14.76 -5.08
N ARG A 170 14.41 13.88 -5.10
CA ARG A 170 14.23 12.43 -5.29
C ARG A 170 13.21 11.87 -4.30
N GLY A 171 13.34 12.21 -3.02
CA GLY A 171 12.45 11.68 -1.99
C GLY A 171 10.99 12.12 -2.17
N ILE A 172 10.74 13.38 -2.49
CA ILE A 172 9.39 13.87 -2.78
C ILE A 172 8.80 13.18 -4.02
N GLN A 173 9.58 13.02 -5.10
CA GLN A 173 9.07 12.37 -6.31
C GLN A 173 8.77 10.88 -6.08
N LEU A 174 9.72 10.13 -5.50
CA LEU A 174 9.56 8.69 -5.26
C LEU A 174 8.45 8.39 -4.25
N HIS A 175 8.29 9.22 -3.20
CA HIS A 175 7.20 9.05 -2.24
C HIS A 175 5.82 9.11 -2.92
N LYS A 176 5.62 10.08 -3.83
CA LYS A 176 4.39 10.19 -4.62
C LYS A 176 4.23 9.01 -5.58
N MET A 177 5.29 8.64 -6.30
CA MET A 177 5.24 7.57 -7.30
C MET A 177 4.98 6.19 -6.69
N ILE A 178 5.65 5.84 -5.59
CA ILE A 178 5.46 4.57 -4.86
C ILE A 178 4.01 4.45 -4.40
N ARG A 179 3.45 5.53 -3.83
CA ARG A 179 2.07 5.54 -3.34
C ARG A 179 1.07 5.42 -4.49
N LEU A 180 1.23 6.20 -5.56
CA LEU A 180 0.34 6.13 -6.72
C LEU A 180 0.42 4.78 -7.44
N LEU A 181 1.62 4.20 -7.58
CA LEU A 181 1.79 2.88 -8.19
C LEU A 181 1.10 1.80 -7.34
N THR A 182 1.26 1.87 -6.02
CA THR A 182 0.57 0.96 -5.08
C THR A 182 -0.95 1.14 -5.14
N HIS A 183 -1.44 2.39 -5.20
CA HIS A 183 -2.86 2.73 -5.31
C HIS A 183 -3.48 2.30 -6.65
N GLY A 184 -2.74 2.42 -7.74
CA GLY A 184 -3.22 2.09 -9.08
C GLY A 184 -3.17 0.59 -9.38
N LEU A 185 -2.15 -0.13 -8.89
CA LEU A 185 -1.83 -1.49 -9.33
C LEU A 185 -1.96 -2.55 -8.23
N GLY A 186 -1.91 -2.16 -6.96
CA GLY A 186 -1.65 -3.07 -5.84
C GLY A 186 -2.88 -3.78 -5.25
N GLY A 187 -4.11 -3.31 -5.49
CA GLY A 187 -5.28 -3.75 -4.73
C GLY A 187 -6.63 -3.37 -5.32
N GLU A 188 -7.70 -3.83 -4.68
CA GLU A 188 -9.10 -3.43 -4.87
C GLU A 188 -9.55 -2.43 -3.80
N GLY A 189 -8.65 -2.05 -2.89
CA GLY A 189 -8.79 -0.98 -1.92
C GLY A 189 -7.42 -0.40 -1.57
N TYR A 190 -7.41 0.79 -0.95
CA TYR A 190 -6.18 1.45 -0.50
C TYR A 190 -6.25 1.78 0.99
N LEU A 191 -5.11 1.67 1.67
CA LEU A 191 -4.95 2.05 3.07
C LEU A 191 -3.76 2.99 3.24
N ASN A 192 -3.92 3.97 4.12
CA ASN A 192 -2.87 4.88 4.53
C ASN A 192 -2.86 5.02 6.06
N PHE A 193 -1.69 4.87 6.69
CA PHE A 193 -1.54 5.14 8.11
C PHE A 193 -1.33 6.64 8.35
N ILE A 194 -2.09 7.17 9.31
CA ILE A 194 -2.07 8.59 9.74
C ILE A 194 -0.65 9.18 9.78
N GLY A 195 -0.44 10.27 9.05
CA GLY A 195 0.83 10.98 8.92
C GLY A 195 1.62 10.64 7.65
N ASN A 196 1.52 9.40 7.16
CA ASN A 196 2.29 8.97 5.99
C ASN A 196 1.78 9.66 4.71
N GLU A 197 0.55 10.18 4.72
CA GLU A 197 -0.03 10.89 3.58
C GLU A 197 0.76 12.15 3.18
N PHE A 198 1.45 12.76 4.14
CA PHE A 198 2.28 13.92 3.93
C PHE A 198 3.77 13.66 4.18
N GLY A 199 4.18 12.39 4.30
CA GLY A 199 5.56 12.01 4.60
C GLY A 199 6.02 12.53 5.96
N HIS A 200 5.25 12.24 7.01
CA HIS A 200 5.59 12.61 8.38
C HIS A 200 7.04 12.16 8.73
N PRO A 201 7.87 13.06 9.29
CA PRO A 201 9.26 12.73 9.63
C PRO A 201 9.35 11.81 10.85
N GLU A 202 10.57 11.41 11.23
CA GLU A 202 10.84 10.63 12.45
C GLU A 202 10.11 9.26 12.44
N TRP A 203 9.71 8.79 13.63
CA TRP A 203 9.00 7.55 13.89
C TRP A 203 8.03 7.75 15.07
N LEU A 204 7.17 6.77 15.30
CA LEU A 204 6.25 6.66 16.44
C LEU A 204 6.92 5.79 17.50
N ASP A 205 7.06 6.29 18.73
CA ASP A 205 7.53 5.51 19.88
C ASP A 205 6.62 5.78 21.07
N PHE A 206 6.09 4.72 21.67
CA PHE A 206 5.21 4.80 22.82
C PHE A 206 6.03 4.90 24.11
N PRO A 207 5.48 5.53 25.17
CA PRO A 207 6.10 5.54 26.49
C PRO A 207 6.40 4.12 26.98
N ARG A 208 7.66 3.84 27.27
CA ARG A 208 8.14 2.55 27.80
C ARG A 208 9.39 2.75 28.63
N GLU A 209 9.83 1.71 29.34
CA GLU A 209 11.05 1.77 30.16
C GLU A 209 12.28 2.19 29.33
N GLY A 210 12.42 1.64 28.12
CA GLY A 210 13.57 1.92 27.25
C GLY A 210 13.60 3.31 26.60
N ASN A 211 12.65 4.20 26.90
CA ASN A 211 12.68 5.61 26.49
C ASN A 211 12.26 6.56 27.64
N ASP A 212 12.43 6.14 28.89
CA ASP A 212 12.11 6.92 30.09
C ASP A 212 10.65 7.41 30.15
N GLN A 213 9.70 6.56 29.69
CA GLN A 213 8.28 6.90 29.62
C GLN A 213 8.00 8.15 28.78
N SER A 214 8.81 8.39 27.74
CA SER A 214 8.71 9.59 26.91
C SER A 214 7.50 9.55 25.99
N TYR A 215 6.78 10.67 25.93
CA TYR A 215 5.70 10.92 24.98
C TYR A 215 6.18 11.72 23.76
N HIS A 216 7.48 12.01 23.65
CA HIS A 216 8.02 12.89 22.62
C HIS A 216 7.70 12.44 21.20
N TYR A 217 7.72 11.13 20.94
CA TYR A 217 7.40 10.53 19.64
C TYR A 217 5.99 9.94 19.56
N ALA A 218 5.22 9.91 20.66
CA ALA A 218 3.85 9.41 20.71
C ALA A 218 2.84 10.48 20.24
N ARG A 219 3.09 11.10 19.08
CA ARG A 219 2.32 12.24 18.57
C ARG A 219 2.34 12.30 17.04
N ARG A 220 1.50 13.17 16.48
CA ARG A 220 1.53 13.57 15.06
C ARG A 220 1.74 15.06 14.91
N GLN A 221 2.66 15.44 14.03
CA GLN A 221 3.08 16.81 13.79
C GLN A 221 2.25 17.47 12.69
N PHE A 222 0.91 17.51 12.84
CA PHE A 222 0.03 18.09 11.81
C PHE A 222 0.29 19.58 11.54
N ASN A 223 0.91 20.29 12.48
CA ASN A 223 1.40 21.65 12.30
C ASN A 223 2.39 21.80 11.12
N LEU A 224 3.02 20.71 10.66
CA LEU A 224 3.88 20.73 9.47
C LEU A 224 3.10 21.03 8.18
N LEU A 225 1.79 20.78 8.16
CA LEU A 225 0.90 21.11 7.04
C LEU A 225 0.45 22.58 7.06
N ASP A 226 0.35 23.18 8.24
CA ASP A 226 -0.10 24.57 8.42
C ASP A 226 1.00 25.58 8.07
N MET A 227 2.26 25.16 8.13
CA MET A 227 3.41 26.00 7.78
C MET A 227 3.57 26.08 6.27
N GLY A 228 2.96 27.10 5.65
CA GLY A 228 2.93 27.25 4.18
C GLY A 228 4.30 27.35 3.49
N ASN A 229 5.38 27.52 4.24
CA ASN A 229 6.74 27.48 3.70
C ASN A 229 7.38 26.07 3.74
N LEU A 230 6.72 25.03 4.25
CA LEU A 230 7.24 23.66 4.24
C LEU A 230 6.71 22.83 3.06
N ARG A 231 7.52 21.86 2.62
CA ARG A 231 7.25 21.00 1.46
C ARG A 231 6.29 19.84 1.74
N TYR A 232 5.97 19.53 3.01
CA TYR A 232 5.01 18.48 3.39
C TYR A 232 3.63 18.68 2.74
N HIS A 233 3.21 19.94 2.57
CA HIS A 233 1.96 20.28 1.89
C HIS A 233 1.90 19.75 0.44
N GLN A 234 3.04 19.64 -0.25
CA GLN A 234 3.10 19.10 -1.61
C GLN A 234 2.76 17.61 -1.66
N LEU A 235 3.22 16.84 -0.67
CA LEU A 235 2.90 15.42 -0.53
C LEU A 235 1.42 15.24 -0.16
N PHE A 236 0.93 16.06 0.78
CA PHE A 236 -0.48 16.06 1.18
C PHE A 236 -1.44 16.38 0.04
N VAL A 237 -1.14 17.42 -0.75
CA VAL A 237 -1.97 17.80 -1.91
C VAL A 237 -1.97 16.69 -2.96
N PHE A 238 -0.82 16.06 -3.21
CA PHE A 238 -0.75 14.92 -4.11
C PHE A 238 -1.61 13.75 -3.61
N ASP A 239 -1.57 13.43 -2.32
CA ASP A 239 -2.39 12.38 -1.73
C ASP A 239 -3.89 12.67 -1.88
N ARG A 240 -4.30 13.90 -1.54
CA ARG A 240 -5.69 14.35 -1.73
C ARG A 240 -6.12 14.16 -3.19
N ASP A 241 -5.31 14.64 -4.13
CA ASP A 241 -5.65 14.59 -5.55
C ASP A 241 -5.60 13.16 -6.09
N MET A 242 -4.72 12.30 -5.60
CA MET A 242 -4.70 10.86 -5.90
C MET A 242 -6.03 10.21 -5.53
N ASN A 243 -6.51 10.43 -4.30
CA ASN A 243 -7.77 9.87 -3.80
C ASN A 243 -8.99 10.46 -4.55
N LEU A 244 -9.04 11.77 -4.78
CA LEU A 244 -10.12 12.41 -5.56
C LEU A 244 -10.15 11.93 -7.02
N THR A 245 -8.97 11.63 -7.59
CA THR A 245 -8.88 11.12 -8.95
C THR A 245 -9.36 9.68 -9.00
N GLU A 246 -9.13 8.88 -7.95
CA GLU A 246 -9.71 7.55 -7.85
C GLU A 246 -11.23 7.61 -7.69
N ASP A 247 -11.77 8.47 -6.83
CA ASP A 247 -13.23 8.67 -6.68
C ASP A 247 -13.90 9.02 -8.02
N LYS A 248 -13.22 9.82 -8.85
CA LYS A 248 -13.71 10.20 -10.18
C LYS A 248 -13.69 9.05 -11.20
N TYR A 249 -12.65 8.21 -11.22
CA TYR A 249 -12.42 7.22 -12.29
C TYR A 249 -12.64 5.76 -11.85
N GLY A 250 -12.70 5.48 -10.56
CA GLY A 250 -13.04 4.20 -9.94
C GLY A 250 -12.10 3.05 -10.29
N TRP A 251 -10.78 3.28 -10.36
CA TRP A 251 -9.87 2.21 -10.78
C TRP A 251 -9.66 1.11 -9.72
N LEU A 252 -9.90 1.36 -8.42
CA LEU A 252 -9.79 0.31 -7.40
C LEU A 252 -10.92 -0.72 -7.54
N ALA A 253 -12.11 -0.27 -7.92
CA ALA A 253 -13.26 -1.15 -8.21
C ALA A 253 -13.21 -1.79 -9.61
N ALA A 254 -12.31 -1.31 -10.49
CA ALA A 254 -12.15 -1.86 -11.83
C ALA A 254 -11.44 -3.23 -11.79
N PRO A 255 -11.62 -4.07 -12.85
CA PRO A 255 -10.85 -5.29 -13.02
C PRO A 255 -9.33 -5.07 -12.93
N PRO A 256 -8.54 -6.15 -12.71
CA PRO A 256 -7.08 -6.05 -12.66
C PRO A 256 -6.50 -5.33 -13.87
N ALA A 257 -5.44 -4.55 -13.61
CA ALA A 257 -4.79 -3.73 -14.63
C ALA A 257 -4.19 -4.58 -15.77
N PHE A 258 -4.17 -4.00 -16.97
CA PHE A 258 -3.39 -4.53 -18.08
C PHE A 258 -2.03 -3.83 -18.13
N VAL A 259 -0.96 -4.52 -17.72
CA VAL A 259 0.41 -3.97 -17.77
C VAL A 259 1.00 -4.15 -19.16
N SER A 260 1.09 -3.07 -19.93
CA SER A 260 1.58 -3.07 -21.30
C SER A 260 3.10 -2.90 -21.40
N ALA A 261 3.75 -2.31 -20.39
CA ALA A 261 5.21 -2.17 -20.34
C ALA A 261 5.78 -2.28 -18.93
N LYS A 262 6.91 -2.99 -18.82
CA LYS A 262 7.78 -3.10 -17.65
C LYS A 262 9.24 -3.09 -18.11
N HIS A 263 9.70 -1.93 -18.58
CA HIS A 263 11.00 -1.80 -19.23
C HIS A 263 12.11 -1.63 -18.21
N GLU A 264 12.99 -2.63 -18.09
CA GLU A 264 14.09 -2.65 -17.12
C GLU A 264 15.16 -1.58 -17.38
N GLU A 265 15.55 -1.38 -18.64
CA GLU A 265 16.61 -0.43 -19.00
C GLU A 265 16.14 1.02 -18.87
N ASP A 266 14.92 1.29 -19.31
CA ASP A 266 14.32 2.62 -19.23
C ASP A 266 13.82 2.94 -17.82
N LYS A 267 13.55 1.92 -17.00
CA LYS A 267 12.83 2.01 -15.71
C LYS A 267 11.41 2.57 -15.86
N VAL A 268 10.71 2.14 -16.91
CA VAL A 268 9.35 2.62 -17.23
C VAL A 268 8.31 1.53 -17.01
N ILE A 269 7.23 1.90 -16.30
CA ILE A 269 6.03 1.06 -16.13
C ILE A 269 4.86 1.74 -16.83
N VAL A 270 4.13 0.99 -17.64
CA VAL A 270 2.87 1.42 -18.23
C VAL A 270 1.80 0.36 -17.96
N PHE A 271 0.65 0.81 -17.49
CA PHE A 271 -0.54 -0.03 -17.40
C PHE A 271 -1.82 0.77 -17.58
N GLU A 272 -2.90 0.06 -17.92
CA GLU A 272 -4.25 0.61 -17.97
C GLU A 272 -5.10 -0.02 -16.87
N ARG A 273 -5.85 0.80 -16.13
CA ARG A 273 -6.84 0.34 -15.15
C ARG A 273 -7.97 1.35 -15.03
N GLY A 274 -9.22 0.88 -15.02
CA GLY A 274 -10.38 1.77 -14.90
C GLY A 274 -10.46 2.84 -16.00
N ARG A 275 -10.05 2.51 -17.24
CA ARG A 275 -9.96 3.44 -18.38
C ARG A 275 -8.98 4.61 -18.18
N VAL A 276 -8.09 4.50 -17.20
CA VAL A 276 -6.99 5.43 -16.98
C VAL A 276 -5.69 4.77 -17.43
N LEU A 277 -4.89 5.51 -18.21
CA LEU A 277 -3.54 5.12 -18.59
C LEU A 277 -2.55 5.67 -17.56
N PHE A 278 -1.79 4.77 -16.95
CA PHE A 278 -0.75 5.10 -16.00
C PHE A 278 0.63 4.95 -16.64
N ILE A 279 1.48 5.94 -16.43
CA ILE A 279 2.87 5.95 -16.93
C ILE A 279 3.77 6.38 -15.78
N PHE A 280 4.71 5.52 -15.40
CA PHE A 280 5.71 5.80 -14.39
C PHE A 280 7.09 5.73 -15.02
N ASN A 281 7.90 6.77 -14.79
CA ASN A 281 9.32 6.78 -15.13
C ASN A 281 10.14 6.81 -13.85
N PHE A 282 10.66 5.65 -13.44
CA PHE A 282 11.57 5.49 -12.29
C PHE A 282 13.05 5.69 -12.66
N ASN A 283 13.35 6.16 -13.87
CA ASN A 283 14.74 6.40 -14.24
C ASN A 283 15.33 7.54 -13.40
N PRO A 284 16.51 7.36 -12.77
CA PRO A 284 17.07 8.37 -11.88
C PRO A 284 17.60 9.61 -12.62
N SER A 285 17.71 9.56 -13.95
CA SER A 285 18.35 10.66 -14.72
C SER A 285 17.78 10.90 -16.11
N LYS A 286 17.23 9.89 -16.78
CA LYS A 286 16.75 10.03 -18.16
C LYS A 286 15.31 10.52 -18.21
N SER A 287 15.10 11.53 -19.03
CA SER A 287 13.78 11.93 -19.52
C SER A 287 13.61 11.43 -20.95
N PHE A 288 12.42 10.94 -21.29
CA PHE A 288 12.13 10.39 -22.61
C PHE A 288 11.18 11.32 -23.38
N GLN A 289 11.54 11.61 -24.63
CA GLN A 289 10.68 12.31 -25.58
C GLN A 289 10.15 11.31 -26.60
N ASP A 290 8.94 11.55 -27.11
CA ASP A 290 8.28 10.68 -28.10
C ASP A 290 8.21 9.20 -27.68
N TYR A 291 8.11 8.94 -26.37
CA TYR A 291 8.01 7.59 -25.82
C TYR A 291 6.70 6.95 -26.25
N ARG A 292 6.78 5.85 -27.00
CA ARG A 292 5.60 5.17 -27.51
C ARG A 292 4.98 4.32 -26.41
N VAL A 293 3.69 4.55 -26.19
CA VAL A 293 2.89 3.84 -25.19
C VAL A 293 1.76 3.11 -25.91
N ALA A 294 1.64 1.81 -25.65
CA ALA A 294 0.52 1.02 -26.14
C ALA A 294 -0.73 1.31 -25.31
N VAL A 295 -1.87 1.47 -25.99
CA VAL A 295 -3.18 1.69 -25.39
C VAL A 295 -4.20 0.72 -25.99
N GLU A 296 -5.18 0.29 -25.21
CA GLU A 296 -6.19 -0.66 -25.65
C GLU A 296 -7.12 -0.04 -26.72
N THR A 297 -7.58 1.19 -26.48
CA THR A 297 -8.58 1.85 -27.34
C THR A 297 -7.97 3.06 -28.04
N PRO A 298 -8.15 3.21 -29.38
CA PRO A 298 -7.72 4.41 -30.08
C PRO A 298 -8.52 5.63 -29.63
N GLY A 299 -7.88 6.77 -29.49
CA GLY A 299 -8.54 8.01 -29.10
C GLY A 299 -7.56 9.14 -28.80
N THR A 300 -8.09 10.22 -28.24
CA THR A 300 -7.30 11.35 -27.75
C THR A 300 -7.23 11.28 -26.24
N ALA A 301 -6.02 11.11 -25.68
CA ALA A 301 -5.82 11.26 -24.25
C ALA A 301 -5.98 12.74 -23.85
N LEU A 302 -6.73 13.01 -22.78
CA LEU A 302 -6.85 14.36 -22.21
C LEU A 302 -5.47 14.75 -21.65
N GLY A 303 -4.80 15.64 -22.38
CA GLY A 303 -3.40 16.03 -22.19
C GLY A 303 -2.80 16.67 -23.46
N GLN A 304 -3.41 16.46 -24.62
CA GLN A 304 -3.05 17.11 -25.90
C GLN A 304 -3.87 18.37 -26.26
N SER A 305 -4.61 18.96 -25.31
CA SER A 305 -5.33 20.25 -25.47
C SER A 305 -5.33 20.94 -24.11
N GLU A 306 -4.79 22.13 -23.85
CA GLU A 306 -4.58 23.31 -24.67
C GLU A 306 -3.24 23.98 -24.26
N MET A 307 -2.22 23.92 -25.12
CA MET A 307 -1.21 24.98 -25.17
C MET A 307 -1.47 25.73 -26.48
N LYS A 308 -2.27 26.78 -26.41
CA LYS A 308 -2.31 27.85 -27.41
C LYS A 308 -1.54 29.04 -26.88
#